data_AF-A0A2S0RPY0-F1
#
_entry.id   AF-A0A2S0RPY0-F1
#
_cell.length_a   1.000
_cell.length_b   1.000
_cell.length_c   1.000
_cell.angle_alpha   90.00
_cell.angle_beta   90.00
_cell.angle_gamma   90.00
#
_symmetry.space_group_name_H-M   'P 1'
#
loop_
_entity.id
_entity.type
_entity.pdbx_description
1 polymer ?
#
loop_
_entity_poly.entity_id
_entity_poly.type
_entity_poly.pdbx_seq_one_letter_code
_entity_poly.pdbx_strand_id
1 'polypeptide(L)'
;AMSVIVGRALPDVRDGLKPVHRRVLYAMNVLGNDWNKAYKKSARVVGDVIGKYHPHGDLAVYYTIVRMAQPFSLRYMLVDGQGNFGSIDGDSAAAMRYTEIRLAKIAHELMADLEKETVDFVDNYDGTE
;
A
#
# COMPACT_ATOMS: atom_id res chain seq x y z
N ALA A 1 15.45 -14.28 13.41
CA ALA A 1 15.80 -14.56 12.00
C ALA A 1 14.57 -14.92 11.15
N MET A 2 13.80 -15.95 11.51
CA MET A 2 12.69 -16.46 10.69
C MET A 2 11.57 -15.44 10.39
N SER A 3 11.15 -14.66 11.39
CA SER A 3 10.09 -13.63 11.24
C SER A 3 10.43 -12.59 10.17
N VAL A 4 11.72 -12.23 10.02
CA VAL A 4 12.15 -11.27 9.00
C VAL A 4 12.10 -11.89 7.60
N ILE A 5 12.49 -13.15 7.46
CA ILE A 5 12.53 -13.85 6.16
C ILE A 5 11.11 -14.02 5.62
N VAL A 6 10.20 -14.57 6.43
CA VAL A 6 8.83 -14.90 6.00
C VAL A 6 7.88 -13.70 6.10
N GLY A 7 7.96 -12.94 7.19
CA GLY A 7 6.97 -11.91 7.51
C GLY A 7 7.33 -10.50 7.03
N ARG A 8 8.45 -10.31 6.33
CA ARG A 8 8.91 -8.95 5.96
C ARG A 8 9.69 -8.85 4.65
N ALA A 9 10.77 -9.62 4.51
CA ALA A 9 11.81 -9.32 3.54
C ALA A 9 11.49 -9.84 2.14
N LEU A 10 10.97 -11.06 2.03
CA LEU A 10 10.73 -11.73 0.75
C LEU A 10 9.26 -11.56 0.31
N PRO A 11 8.99 -11.36 -0.99
CA PRO A 11 7.64 -11.41 -1.53
C PRO A 11 7.11 -12.84 -1.60
N ASP A 12 5.79 -13.01 -1.65
CA ASP A 12 5.16 -14.30 -1.96
C ASP A 12 5.22 -14.56 -3.48
N VAL A 13 5.40 -15.82 -3.87
CA VAL A 13 5.51 -16.21 -5.29
C VAL A 13 4.19 -16.09 -6.05
N ARG A 14 3.05 -16.08 -5.35
CA ARG A 14 1.72 -16.05 -5.95
C ARG A 14 1.28 -14.66 -6.39
N ASP A 15 1.66 -13.63 -5.63
CA ASP A 15 1.26 -12.24 -5.88
C ASP A 15 2.46 -11.29 -6.11
N GLY A 16 3.68 -11.71 -5.79
CA GLY A 16 4.87 -10.87 -5.86
C GLY A 16 4.91 -9.74 -4.82
N LEU A 17 4.04 -9.77 -3.81
CA LEU A 17 3.89 -8.70 -2.82
C LEU A 17 4.54 -9.09 -1.48
N LYS A 18 5.20 -8.10 -0.87
CA LYS A 18 5.56 -8.17 0.57
C LYS A 18 4.35 -7.81 1.44
N PRO A 19 4.31 -8.23 2.72
CA PRO A 19 3.17 -7.96 3.61
C PRO A 19 2.77 -6.48 3.71
N VAL A 20 3.73 -5.54 3.70
CA VAL A 20 3.41 -4.10 3.74
C VAL A 20 2.66 -3.62 2.48
N HIS A 21 3.02 -4.11 1.28
CA HIS A 21 2.31 -3.76 0.05
C HIS A 21 0.88 -4.29 0.09
N ARG A 22 0.71 -5.56 0.48
CA ARG A 22 -0.62 -6.21 0.58
C ARG A 22 -1.53 -5.46 1.54
N ARG A 23 -1.03 -5.09 2.72
CA ARG A 23 -1.79 -4.34 3.74
C ARG A 23 -2.16 -2.93 3.27
N VAL A 24 -1.26 -2.24 2.57
CA VAL A 24 -1.56 -0.91 2.00
C VAL A 24 -2.66 -1.00 0.96
N LEU A 25 -2.54 -1.91 -0.01
CA LEU A 25 -3.55 -2.08 -1.06
C LEU A 25 -4.90 -2.52 -0.48
N TYR A 26 -4.89 -3.46 0.46
CA TYR A 26 -6.11 -3.91 1.14
C TYR A 26 -6.80 -2.78 1.91
N ALA A 27 -6.05 -1.99 2.69
CA ALA A 27 -6.62 -0.84 3.40
C ALA A 27 -7.21 0.20 2.43
N MET A 28 -6.56 0.45 1.29
CA MET A 28 -7.09 1.36 0.26
C MET A 28 -8.37 0.82 -0.39
N ASN A 29 -8.47 -0.51 -0.57
CA ASN A 29 -9.67 -1.18 -1.08
C ASN A 29 -10.84 -1.06 -0.10
N VAL A 30 -10.63 -1.39 1.18
CA VAL A 30 -11.63 -1.26 2.25
C VAL A 30 -12.09 0.19 2.43
N LEU A 31 -11.17 1.16 2.30
CA LEU A 31 -11.48 2.59 2.33
C LEU A 31 -12.31 3.04 1.10
N GLY A 32 -12.39 2.21 0.05
CA GLY A 32 -13.06 2.53 -1.21
C GLY A 32 -12.39 3.69 -1.95
N ASN A 33 -11.06 3.72 -1.99
CA ASN A 33 -10.27 4.79 -2.63
C ASN A 33 -9.95 4.47 -4.10
N ASP A 34 -11.01 4.30 -4.90
CA ASP A 34 -10.94 3.85 -6.29
C ASP A 34 -10.34 4.87 -7.25
N TRP A 35 -9.89 4.38 -8.42
CA TRP A 35 -9.28 5.20 -9.48
C TRP A 35 -10.18 6.30 -10.04
N ASN A 36 -11.51 6.13 -9.94
CA ASN A 36 -12.51 7.08 -10.44
C ASN A 36 -13.02 8.04 -9.35
N LYS A 37 -12.46 7.98 -8.14
CA LYS A 37 -12.80 8.85 -7.02
C LYS A 37 -11.74 9.96 -6.85
N ALA A 38 -12.10 10.97 -6.05
CA ALA A 38 -11.18 12.03 -5.67
C ALA A 38 -10.01 11.47 -4.85
N TYR A 39 -8.82 12.09 -5.00
CA TYR A 39 -7.65 11.74 -4.21
C TYR A 39 -7.90 11.95 -2.70
N LYS A 40 -7.23 11.14 -1.88
CA LYS A 40 -7.27 11.25 -0.41
C LYS A 40 -5.87 11.53 0.13
N LYS A 41 -5.77 12.30 1.21
CA LYS A 41 -4.50 12.59 1.90
C LYS A 41 -3.77 11.30 2.26
N SER A 42 -2.49 11.20 1.91
CA SER A 42 -1.65 10.03 2.22
C SER A 42 -1.61 9.73 3.72
N ALA A 43 -1.57 10.79 4.56
CA ALA A 43 -1.60 10.67 6.02
C ALA A 43 -2.79 9.85 6.55
N ARG A 44 -3.96 9.94 5.91
CA ARG A 44 -5.15 9.16 6.31
C ARG A 44 -4.94 7.68 6.04
N VAL A 45 -4.48 7.34 4.83
CA VAL A 45 -4.24 5.94 4.44
C VAL A 45 -3.13 5.32 5.29
N VAL A 46 -2.05 6.07 5.55
CA VAL A 46 -0.97 5.63 6.43
C VAL A 46 -1.48 5.35 7.85
N GLY A 47 -2.32 6.24 8.40
CA GLY A 47 -2.95 6.05 9.70
C GLY A 47 -3.80 4.77 9.78
N ASP A 48 -4.68 4.56 8.80
CA ASP A 48 -5.54 3.37 8.74
C ASP A 48 -4.72 2.07 8.64
N VAL A 49 -3.65 2.07 7.83
CA VAL A 49 -2.77 0.90 7.68
C VAL A 49 -2.07 0.56 9.00
N ILE A 50 -1.55 1.56 9.72
CA ILE A 50 -0.86 1.31 11.00
C ILE A 50 -1.84 0.88 12.07
N GLY A 51 -2.98 1.55 12.15
CA GLY A 51 -3.98 1.33 13.19
C GLY A 51 -4.65 -0.03 13.12
N LYS A 52 -4.71 -0.66 11.94
CA LYS A 52 -5.42 -1.93 11.75
C LYS A 52 -4.53 -3.11 11.36
N TYR A 53 -3.55 -2.89 10.51
CA TYR A 53 -2.88 -3.99 9.79
C TYR A 53 -1.35 -4.03 9.95
N HIS A 54 -0.67 -2.91 10.20
CA HIS A 54 0.80 -2.82 10.16
C HIS A 54 1.42 -2.01 11.32
N PRO A 55 1.61 -2.62 12.51
CA PRO A 55 2.04 -1.92 13.73
C PRO A 55 3.57 -1.68 13.78
N HIS A 56 4.17 -1.15 12.70
CA HIS A 56 5.62 -1.08 12.53
C HIS A 56 6.16 0.28 12.03
N GLY A 57 5.46 1.37 12.34
CA GLY A 57 5.89 2.73 12.06
C GLY A 57 5.36 3.27 10.73
N ASP A 58 5.08 4.57 10.72
CA ASP A 58 4.48 5.30 9.61
C ASP A 58 5.41 5.50 8.42
N LEU A 59 6.70 5.72 8.69
CA LEU A 59 7.69 5.96 7.67
C LEU A 59 7.82 4.79 6.69
N ALA A 60 7.81 3.55 7.20
CA ALA A 60 7.92 2.35 6.37
C ALA A 60 6.68 2.20 5.45
N VAL A 61 5.49 2.49 5.97
CA VAL A 61 4.24 2.47 5.20
C VAL A 61 4.26 3.57 4.14
N TYR A 62 4.61 4.79 4.52
CA TYR A 62 4.63 5.92 3.61
C TYR A 62 5.65 5.75 2.48
N TYR A 63 6.87 5.30 2.77
CA TYR A 63 7.87 5.04 1.73
C TYR A 63 7.50 3.87 0.82
N THR A 64 6.76 2.88 1.32
CA THR A 64 6.17 1.84 0.47
C THR A 64 5.18 2.45 -0.53
N ILE A 65 4.29 3.33 -0.07
CA ILE A 65 3.32 4.05 -0.92
C ILE A 65 4.06 4.91 -1.95
N VAL A 66 5.06 5.69 -1.51
CA VAL A 66 5.85 6.57 -2.40
C VAL A 66 6.47 5.75 -3.53
N ARG A 67 7.10 4.61 -3.21
CA ARG A 67 7.71 3.74 -4.21
C ARG A 67 6.68 3.18 -5.20
N MET A 68 5.47 2.83 -4.73
CA MET A 68 4.40 2.34 -5.59
C MET A 68 3.78 3.39 -6.52
N ALA A 69 4.01 4.67 -6.23
CA ALA A 69 3.54 5.82 -7.00
C ALA A 69 4.61 6.43 -7.92
N GLN A 70 5.86 5.93 -7.88
CA GLN A 70 6.96 6.46 -8.68
C GLN A 70 7.05 5.76 -10.05
N PRO A 71 6.88 6.49 -11.18
CA PRO A 71 6.91 5.89 -12.52
C PRO A 71 8.30 5.38 -12.92
N PHE A 72 9.36 5.90 -12.29
CA PHE A 72 10.73 5.46 -12.51
C PHE A 72 11.14 4.28 -11.60
N SER A 73 10.34 3.92 -10.59
CA SER A 73 10.64 2.79 -9.70
C SER A 73 9.97 1.49 -10.11
N LEU A 74 8.84 1.54 -10.82
CA LEU A 74 8.05 0.36 -11.17
C LEU A 74 7.66 0.38 -12.64
N ARG A 75 7.68 -0.80 -13.27
CA ARG A 75 7.18 -0.97 -14.64
C ARG A 75 5.69 -0.69 -14.76
N TYR A 76 4.92 -1.03 -13.73
CA TYR A 76 3.48 -0.78 -13.61
C TYR A 76 3.19 -0.23 -12.20
N MET A 77 2.72 1.02 -12.13
CA MET A 77 2.38 1.66 -10.86
C MET A 77 1.05 1.14 -10.33
N LEU A 78 0.98 0.91 -9.01
CA LEU A 78 -0.23 0.43 -8.33
C LEU A 78 -0.97 1.55 -7.60
N VAL A 79 -0.26 2.64 -7.29
CA VAL A 79 -0.82 3.82 -6.64
C VAL A 79 -0.73 4.99 -7.61
N ASP A 80 -1.85 5.69 -7.79
CA ASP A 80 -1.93 6.96 -8.51
C ASP A 80 -1.80 8.08 -7.46
N GLY A 81 -0.73 8.87 -7.57
CA GLY A 81 -0.36 9.90 -6.61
C GLY A 81 -0.40 11.31 -7.19
N GLN A 82 -0.85 12.27 -6.38
CA GLN A 82 -0.80 13.70 -6.66
C GLN A 82 0.10 14.41 -5.63
N GLY A 83 1.05 15.19 -6.13
CA GLY A 83 2.04 15.92 -5.32
C GLY A 83 3.48 15.50 -5.63
N ASN A 84 4.43 15.94 -4.80
CA ASN A 84 5.84 15.60 -4.96
C ASN A 84 6.14 14.22 -4.34
N PHE A 85 6.37 13.22 -5.19
CA PHE A 85 6.77 11.85 -4.83
C PHE A 85 8.25 11.56 -5.08
N GLY A 86 9.08 12.60 -5.20
CA GLY A 86 10.52 12.48 -5.45
C GLY A 86 10.86 12.38 -6.94
N SER A 87 12.16 12.33 -7.22
CA SER A 87 12.73 12.39 -8.57
C SER A 87 13.84 11.36 -8.76
N ILE A 88 14.32 11.21 -10.00
CA ILE A 88 15.48 10.36 -10.33
C ILE A 88 16.79 10.93 -9.75
N ASP A 89 16.81 12.24 -9.45
CA ASP A 89 17.97 12.97 -8.92
C ASP A 89 18.20 12.71 -7.42
N GLY A 90 17.31 11.93 -6.78
CA GLY A 90 17.41 11.57 -5.37
C GLY A 90 16.61 12.48 -4.44
N ASP A 91 15.80 13.40 -4.98
CA ASP A 91 14.91 14.21 -4.16
C ASP A 91 13.91 13.31 -3.43
N SER A 92 13.82 13.50 -2.11
CA SER A 92 12.84 12.81 -1.29
C SER A 92 11.43 13.31 -1.58
N ALA A 93 10.45 12.41 -1.43
CA ALA A 93 9.05 12.80 -1.50
C ALA A 93 8.71 13.84 -0.42
N ALA A 94 7.72 14.69 -0.70
CA ALA A 94 7.16 15.59 0.30
C ALA A 94 6.54 14.80 1.45
N ALA A 95 6.37 15.44 2.62
CA ALA A 95 5.71 14.81 3.76
C ALA A 95 4.27 14.38 3.43
N MET A 96 3.81 13.28 4.05
CA MET A 96 2.50 12.65 3.79
C MET A 96 1.27 13.55 4.00
N ARG A 97 1.44 14.71 4.64
CA ARG A 97 0.40 15.75 4.79
C ARG A 97 0.15 16.54 3.50
N TYR A 98 1.11 16.55 2.58
CA TYR A 98 1.04 17.30 1.31
C TYR A 98 0.62 16.42 0.13
N THR A 99 0.97 15.14 0.16
CA THR A 99 0.64 14.22 -0.94
C THR A 99 -0.75 13.63 -0.80
N GLU A 100 -1.33 13.28 -1.94
CA GLU A 100 -2.62 12.62 -2.02
C GLU A 100 -2.52 11.40 -2.94
N ILE A 101 -3.31 10.36 -2.67
CA ILE A 101 -3.25 9.09 -3.38
C ILE A 101 -4.63 8.49 -3.60
N ARG A 102 -4.73 7.64 -4.61
CA ARG A 102 -5.81 6.68 -4.86
C ARG A 102 -5.27 5.44 -5.56
N LEU A 103 -6.08 4.41 -5.68
CA LEU A 103 -5.70 3.21 -6.42
C LEU A 103 -5.55 3.53 -7.91
N ALA A 104 -4.51 2.99 -8.55
CA ALA A 104 -4.43 2.98 -10.01
C ALA A 104 -5.41 1.93 -10.57
N LYS A 105 -5.86 2.10 -11.82
CA LYS A 105 -6.80 1.15 -12.47
C LYS A 105 -6.34 -0.31 -12.40
N ILE A 106 -5.04 -0.56 -12.62
CA ILE A 106 -4.46 -1.91 -12.59
C ILE A 106 -4.50 -2.55 -11.19
N ALA A 107 -4.55 -1.74 -10.12
CA ALA A 107 -4.58 -2.27 -8.76
C ALA A 107 -5.91 -2.97 -8.43
N HIS A 108 -7.01 -2.62 -9.12
CA HIS A 108 -8.28 -3.34 -9.01
C HIS A 108 -8.18 -4.79 -9.48
N GLU A 109 -7.36 -5.06 -10.49
CA GLU A 109 -7.14 -6.43 -11.00
C GLU A 109 -6.44 -7.34 -9.97
N LEU A 110 -5.65 -6.77 -9.05
CA LEU A 110 -4.97 -7.54 -8.00
C LEU A 110 -5.91 -8.01 -6.88
N MET A 111 -7.04 -7.34 -6.70
CA MET A 111 -7.98 -7.58 -5.60
C MET A 111 -9.40 -7.85 -6.10
N ALA A 112 -9.54 -8.16 -7.39
CA ALA A 112 -10.82 -8.53 -7.98
C ALA A 112 -11.34 -9.80 -7.31
N ASP A 113 -12.66 -9.86 -7.12
CA ASP A 113 -13.37 -11.04 -6.59
C ASP A 113 -12.93 -11.49 -5.17
N LEU A 114 -12.35 -10.58 -4.39
CA LEU A 114 -11.89 -10.89 -3.02
C LEU A 114 -13.07 -11.23 -2.08
N GLU A 115 -14.24 -10.66 -2.33
CA GLU A 115 -15.48 -10.92 -1.58
C GLU A 115 -16.10 -12.30 -1.87
N LYS A 116 -15.61 -13.03 -2.87
CA LYS A 116 -16.13 -14.33 -3.29
C LYS A 116 -15.41 -15.52 -2.63
N GLU A 117 -14.86 -15.30 -1.45
CA GLU A 117 -14.15 -16.33 -0.66
C GLU A 117 -13.03 -17.03 -1.45
N THR A 118 -12.31 -16.27 -2.28
CA THR A 118 -11.27 -16.81 -3.18
C THR A 118 -9.93 -17.08 -2.49
N VAL A 119 -9.75 -16.57 -1.26
CA VAL A 119 -8.54 -16.72 -0.44
C VAL A 119 -8.89 -16.83 1.04
N ASP A 120 -8.00 -17.44 1.81
CA ASP A 120 -8.10 -17.46 3.26
C ASP A 120 -7.76 -16.08 3.85
N PHE A 121 -8.59 -15.61 4.78
CA PHE A 121 -8.29 -14.45 5.62
C PHE A 121 -7.50 -14.88 6.86
N VAL A 122 -6.71 -13.94 7.38
CA VAL A 122 -5.89 -14.15 8.57
C VAL A 122 -6.14 -12.98 9.52
N ASP A 123 -6.40 -13.30 10.78
CA ASP A 123 -6.55 -12.31 11.84
C ASP A 123 -5.37 -11.33 11.85
N ASN A 124 -5.68 -10.07 12.13
CA ASN A 124 -4.66 -9.05 12.33
C ASN A 124 -3.84 -9.28 13.64
N TYR A 125 -2.96 -8.33 13.98
CA TYR A 125 -2.01 -8.52 15.07
C TYR A 125 -2.64 -8.54 16.48
N ASP A 126 -3.87 -8.03 16.64
CA ASP A 126 -4.61 -7.99 17.91
C ASP A 126 -5.92 -8.81 17.89
N GLY A 127 -6.20 -9.51 16.79
CA GLY A 127 -7.35 -10.42 16.66
C GLY A 127 -8.69 -9.72 16.50
N THR A 128 -8.72 -8.51 15.96
CA THR A 128 -9.95 -7.70 15.83
C THR A 128 -10.38 -7.42 14.39
N GLU A 129 -9.54 -7.72 13.40
CA GLU A 129 -9.78 -7.53 11.96
C GLU A 129 -9.38 -8.78 11.18
#